data_AF-D3Z0F6-F1
#
_entry.id   AF-D3Z0F6-F1
#
_cell.length_a   1.000
_cell.length_b   1.000
_cell.length_c   1.000
_cell.angle_alpha   90.00
_cell.angle_beta   90.00
_cell.angle_gamma   90.00
#
_symmetry.space_group_name_H-M   'P 1'
#
loop_
_entity.id
_entity.type
_entity.pdbx_description
1 polymer ?
#
loop_
_entity_poly.entity_id
_entity_poly.type
_entity_poly.pdbx_seq_one_letter_code
_entity_poly.pdbx_strand_id
1 'polypeptide(L)'
;MEGALAERVGAEPFHRVTPLLESWALSQVAGMPVFLKYENVQIAGSFKIRGIGHFCQQMAKRGCRHLVCSSGGNAGIAAAYSARKLGIPVTIVLPEGTSVQVVRRLEGEGAEVQLTGKVW
;
A
#
# COMPACT_ATOMS: atom_id res chain seq x y z
N MET A 1 17.46 19.20 17.60
CA MET A 1 16.09 19.06 17.07
C MET A 1 15.87 17.72 16.36
N GLU A 2 16.64 16.67 16.72
CA GLU A 2 16.58 15.32 16.09
C GLU A 2 15.79 14.29 16.92
N GLY A 3 15.47 14.60 18.18
CA GLY A 3 14.80 13.67 19.11
C GLY A 3 13.31 13.45 18.84
N ALA A 4 12.59 14.42 18.28
CA ALA A 4 11.14 14.34 18.10
C ALA A 4 10.70 13.40 16.96
N LEU A 5 11.59 13.10 16.01
CA LEU A 5 11.31 12.19 14.89
C LEU A 5 11.48 10.72 15.30
N ALA A 6 12.41 10.41 16.21
CA ALA A 6 12.69 9.05 16.66
C ALA A 6 11.61 8.51 17.62
N GLU A 7 10.96 9.38 18.40
CA GLU A 7 9.96 8.98 19.41
C GLU A 7 8.59 8.62 18.81
N ARG A 8 8.30 9.04 17.57
CA ARG A 8 7.07 8.64 16.83
C ARG A 8 7.13 7.23 16.24
N VAL A 9 8.22 6.50 16.48
CA VAL A 9 8.58 5.30 15.73
C VAL A 9 8.23 3.99 16.47
N GLY A 10 7.49 4.10 17.57
CA GLY A 10 6.57 3.05 18.05
C GLY A 10 5.25 3.00 17.25
N ALA A 11 5.31 3.31 15.95
CA ALA A 11 4.15 3.62 15.13
C ALA A 11 3.22 2.42 14.93
N GLU A 12 1.94 2.63 15.22
CA GLU A 12 0.83 1.74 14.85
C GLU A 12 1.00 1.20 13.42
N PRO A 13 0.68 -0.09 13.18
CA PRO A 13 0.74 -0.65 11.85
C PRO A 13 -0.12 0.15 10.87
N PHE A 14 0.34 0.32 9.64
CA PHE A 14 -0.44 0.98 8.58
C PHE A 14 -1.62 0.13 8.05
N HIS A 15 -2.00 -0.91 8.77
CA HIS A 15 -3.09 -1.80 8.43
C HIS A 15 -4.04 -1.95 9.61
N ARG A 16 -5.29 -2.31 9.32
CA ARG A 16 -6.29 -2.63 10.33
C ARG A 16 -6.60 -4.13 10.37
N VAL A 17 -7.24 -4.57 11.45
CA VAL A 17 -7.97 -5.84 11.45
C VAL A 17 -9.23 -5.64 10.60
N THR A 18 -9.29 -6.35 9.47
CA THR A 18 -10.43 -6.30 8.54
C THR A 18 -11.53 -7.26 8.99
N PRO A 19 -12.80 -7.01 8.65
CA PRO A 19 -13.90 -7.91 8.97
C PRO A 19 -13.69 -9.32 8.40
N LEU A 20 -14.12 -10.32 9.17
CA LEU A 20 -14.34 -11.69 8.72
C LEU A 20 -15.82 -11.95 8.88
N LEU A 21 -16.56 -12.01 7.76
CA LEU A 21 -18.01 -12.13 7.78
C LEU A 21 -18.42 -13.41 7.08
N GLU A 22 -19.36 -14.14 7.66
CA GLU A 22 -19.97 -15.27 6.98
C GLU A 22 -20.73 -14.78 5.75
N SER A 23 -20.59 -15.50 4.64
CA SER A 23 -21.43 -15.32 3.46
C SER A 23 -22.50 -16.39 3.46
N TRP A 24 -23.73 -15.99 3.77
CA TRP A 24 -24.87 -16.92 3.77
C TRP A 24 -25.05 -17.60 2.41
N ALA A 25 -25.01 -16.82 1.31
CA ALA A 25 -25.19 -17.35 -0.04
C ALA A 25 -24.11 -18.37 -0.42
N LEU A 26 -22.83 -18.08 -0.14
CA LEU A 26 -21.74 -19.03 -0.43
C LEU A 26 -21.79 -20.25 0.48
N SER A 27 -22.22 -20.09 1.72
CA SER A 27 -22.37 -21.20 2.66
C SER A 27 -23.43 -22.20 2.18
N GLN A 28 -24.53 -21.71 1.61
CA GLN A 28 -25.57 -22.56 1.01
C GLN A 28 -25.04 -23.33 -0.20
N VAL A 29 -24.29 -22.67 -1.09
CA VAL A 29 -23.71 -23.32 -2.27
C VAL A 29 -22.67 -24.37 -1.89
N ALA A 30 -21.86 -24.09 -0.87
CA ALA A 30 -20.78 -24.98 -0.44
C ALA A 30 -21.23 -26.11 0.49
N GLY A 31 -22.44 -26.04 1.06
CA GLY A 31 -22.93 -26.98 2.08
C GLY A 31 -22.16 -26.91 3.41
N MET A 32 -21.41 -25.82 3.65
CA MET A 32 -20.62 -25.58 4.86
C MET A 32 -20.43 -24.07 5.10
N PRO A 33 -20.14 -23.62 6.33
CA PRO A 33 -19.88 -22.20 6.59
C PRO A 33 -18.71 -21.66 5.77
N VAL A 34 -18.95 -20.60 5.00
CA VAL A 34 -17.95 -19.86 4.22
C VAL A 34 -17.82 -18.45 4.76
N PHE A 35 -16.60 -18.10 5.18
CA PHE A 35 -16.29 -16.76 5.67
C PHE A 35 -15.45 -15.98 4.65
N LEU A 36 -15.81 -14.72 4.47
CA LEU A 36 -15.12 -13.77 3.60
C LEU A 36 -14.24 -12.85 4.45
N LYS A 37 -12.94 -12.86 4.14
CA LYS A 37 -11.97 -11.92 4.73
C LYS A 37 -11.88 -10.67 3.87
N TYR A 38 -12.43 -9.55 4.35
CA TYR A 38 -12.59 -8.32 3.57
C TYR A 38 -11.29 -7.49 3.49
N GLU A 39 -10.27 -7.99 2.81
CA GLU A 39 -9.03 -7.23 2.58
C GLU A 39 -9.21 -6.07 1.59
N ASN A 40 -10.32 -6.02 0.85
CA ASN A 40 -10.68 -4.91 -0.03
C ASN A 40 -11.00 -3.61 0.74
N VAL A 41 -11.41 -3.70 2.02
CA VAL A 41 -11.65 -2.50 2.87
C VAL A 41 -10.42 -2.10 3.69
N GLN A 42 -9.28 -2.73 3.42
CA GLN A 42 -8.03 -2.38 4.04
C GLN A 42 -7.58 -0.96 3.62
N ILE A 43 -6.72 -0.33 4.43
CA ILE A 43 -6.01 0.89 4.03
C ILE A 43 -5.30 0.64 2.69
N ALA A 44 -5.32 1.64 1.80
CA ALA A 44 -4.85 1.51 0.42
C ALA A 44 -5.60 0.44 -0.42
N GLY A 45 -6.77 -0.02 0.04
CA GLY A 45 -7.73 -0.84 -0.72
C GLY A 45 -7.37 -2.31 -0.89
N SER A 46 -6.30 -2.80 -0.26
CA SER A 46 -5.91 -4.22 -0.36
C SER A 46 -5.02 -4.68 0.78
N PHE A 47 -4.82 -5.99 0.89
CA PHE A 47 -3.90 -6.60 1.86
C PHE A 47 -2.43 -6.17 1.71
N LYS A 48 -2.03 -5.59 0.56
CA LYS A 48 -0.62 -5.28 0.28
C LYS A 48 -0.03 -4.25 1.24
N ILE A 49 -0.85 -3.40 1.85
CA ILE A 49 -0.37 -2.46 2.87
C ILE A 49 0.22 -3.16 4.10
N ARG A 50 -0.18 -4.40 4.39
CA ARG A 50 0.35 -5.14 5.55
C ARG A 50 1.86 -5.35 5.42
N GLY A 51 2.29 -5.95 4.31
CA GLY A 51 3.70 -6.23 4.05
C GLY A 51 4.48 -4.98 3.62
N ILE A 52 3.94 -4.22 2.67
CA ILE A 52 4.63 -3.03 2.12
C ILE A 52 4.71 -1.93 3.18
N GLY A 53 3.63 -1.67 3.92
CA GLY A 53 3.64 -0.70 5.00
C GLY A 53 4.64 -1.06 6.08
N HIS A 54 4.69 -2.34 6.49
CA HIS A 54 5.70 -2.82 7.43
C HIS A 54 7.12 -2.60 6.89
N PHE A 55 7.39 -3.00 5.65
CA PHE A 55 8.71 -2.80 5.02
C PHE A 55 9.10 -1.31 5.00
N CYS A 56 8.22 -0.43 4.54
CA CYS A 56 8.47 1.02 4.53
C CYS A 56 8.74 1.57 5.93
N GLN A 57 7.98 1.15 6.95
CA GLN A 57 8.22 1.53 8.35
C GLN A 57 9.60 1.07 8.85
N GLN A 58 10.03 -0.15 8.50
CA GLN A 58 11.36 -0.66 8.86
C GLN A 58 12.49 0.07 8.12
N MET A 59 12.29 0.39 6.84
CA MET A 59 13.28 1.15 6.07
C MET A 59 13.40 2.59 6.59
N ALA A 60 12.30 3.23 6.97
CA ALA A 60 12.30 4.54 7.62
C ALA A 60 13.13 4.52 8.92
N LYS A 61 12.93 3.50 9.77
CA LYS A 61 13.74 3.28 10.99
C LYS A 61 15.24 3.17 10.71
N ARG A 62 15.60 2.60 9.56
CA ARG A 62 16.99 2.45 9.10
C ARG A 62 17.54 3.69 8.40
N GLY A 63 16.81 4.81 8.40
CA GLY A 63 17.25 6.07 7.80
C GLY A 63 17.08 6.13 6.28
N CYS A 64 16.19 5.30 5.71
CA CYS A 64 15.83 5.40 4.29
C CYS A 64 15.28 6.79 3.96
N ARG A 65 15.81 7.40 2.89
CA ARG A 65 15.45 8.76 2.47
C ARG A 65 14.58 8.81 1.22
N HIS A 66 14.45 7.69 0.50
CA HIS A 66 13.70 7.60 -0.74
C HIS A 66 13.27 6.15 -0.99
N LEU A 67 12.02 5.96 -1.38
CA LEU A 67 11.47 4.64 -1.73
C LEU A 67 11.27 4.54 -3.24
N VAL A 68 11.42 3.32 -3.79
CA VAL A 68 11.13 3.05 -5.20
C VAL A 68 10.26 1.81 -5.30
N CYS A 69 9.23 1.85 -6.13
CA CYS A 69 8.39 0.69 -6.42
C CYS A 69 8.02 0.64 -7.91
N SER A 70 8.22 -0.50 -8.55
CA SER A 70 7.76 -0.74 -9.92
C SER A 70 6.39 -1.43 -9.88
N SER A 71 5.32 -0.65 -9.73
CA SER A 71 3.94 -1.18 -9.77
C SER A 71 2.89 -0.09 -9.93
N GLY A 72 1.98 -0.27 -10.89
CA GLY A 72 0.79 0.59 -11.09
C GLY A 72 -0.45 0.13 -10.32
N GLY A 73 -0.35 -1.00 -9.60
CA GLY A 73 -1.48 -1.60 -8.91
C GLY A 73 -1.46 -1.36 -7.40
N ASN A 74 -2.10 -2.28 -6.69
CA ASN A 74 -2.21 -2.28 -5.24
C ASN A 74 -0.87 -2.14 -4.50
N ALA A 75 0.24 -2.62 -5.08
CA ALA A 75 1.55 -2.53 -4.44
C ALA A 75 2.09 -1.09 -4.51
N GLY A 76 1.98 -0.45 -5.67
CA GLY A 76 2.35 0.95 -5.85
C GLY A 76 1.52 1.87 -4.97
N ILE A 77 0.20 1.65 -4.88
CA ILE A 77 -0.68 2.44 -4.00
C ILE A 77 -0.29 2.25 -2.54
N ALA A 78 0.00 1.02 -2.10
CA ALA A 78 0.44 0.75 -0.73
C ALA A 78 1.80 1.40 -0.42
N ALA A 79 2.74 1.39 -1.36
CA ALA A 79 4.04 2.05 -1.23
C ALA A 79 3.88 3.57 -1.16
N ALA A 80 3.10 4.15 -2.07
CA ALA A 80 2.80 5.57 -2.13
C ALA A 80 2.12 6.08 -0.87
N TYR A 81 1.07 5.38 -0.41
CA TYR A 81 0.41 5.67 0.85
C TYR A 81 1.38 5.66 2.03
N SER A 82 2.24 4.63 2.11
CA SER A 82 3.17 4.44 3.23
C SER A 82 4.24 5.52 3.25
N ALA A 83 4.81 5.83 2.10
CA ALA A 83 5.81 6.87 1.91
C ALA A 83 5.26 8.25 2.34
N ARG A 84 4.07 8.62 1.87
CA ARG A 84 3.38 9.84 2.29
C ARG A 84 3.17 9.89 3.81
N LYS A 85 2.71 8.79 4.42
CA LYS A 85 2.52 8.72 5.87
C LYS A 85 3.81 8.87 6.66
N LEU A 86 4.93 8.42 6.11
CA LEU A 86 6.26 8.52 6.72
C LEU A 86 6.99 9.83 6.41
N GLY A 87 6.46 10.66 5.49
CA GLY A 87 7.16 11.85 5.00
C GLY A 87 8.41 11.53 4.19
N ILE A 88 8.47 10.34 3.58
CA ILE A 88 9.59 9.90 2.74
C ILE A 88 9.13 10.01 1.27
N PRO A 89 9.91 10.63 0.38
CA PRO A 89 9.60 10.64 -1.06
C PRO A 89 9.58 9.23 -1.64
N VAL A 90 8.76 9.04 -2.68
CA VAL A 90 8.64 7.76 -3.38
C VAL A 90 8.52 7.96 -4.87
N THR A 91 9.26 7.16 -5.62
CA THR A 91 9.12 7.05 -7.07
C THR A 91 8.39 5.76 -7.41
N ILE A 92 7.33 5.87 -8.21
CA ILE A 92 6.61 4.75 -8.77
C ILE A 92 6.93 4.66 -10.26
N VAL A 93 7.59 3.56 -10.65
CA VAL A 93 7.97 3.30 -12.04
C VAL A 93 6.87 2.50 -12.72
N LEU A 94 6.41 2.96 -13.88
CA LEU A 94 5.34 2.34 -14.66
C LEU A 94 5.72 2.24 -16.15
N PRO A 95 5.19 1.29 -16.91
CA PRO A 95 5.31 1.28 -18.37
C PRO A 95 4.69 2.52 -19.01
N GLU A 96 5.25 2.95 -20.16
CA GLU A 96 4.81 4.15 -20.91
C GLU A 96 3.34 4.11 -21.33
N GLY A 97 2.79 2.91 -21.60
CA GLY A 97 1.39 2.71 -21.97
C GLY A 97 0.41 2.73 -20.79
N THR A 98 0.86 3.06 -19.58
CA THR A 98 0.00 3.04 -18.39
C THR A 98 -1.07 4.12 -18.46
N SER A 99 -2.32 3.75 -18.16
CA SER A 99 -3.44 4.68 -18.21
C SER A 99 -3.24 5.91 -17.32
N VAL A 100 -3.67 7.07 -17.80
CA VAL A 100 -3.61 8.34 -17.05
C VAL A 100 -4.34 8.25 -15.70
N GLN A 101 -5.38 7.41 -15.59
CA GLN A 101 -6.10 7.20 -14.34
C GLN A 101 -5.21 6.56 -13.25
N VAL A 102 -4.37 5.60 -13.63
CA VAL A 102 -3.42 4.95 -12.71
C VAL A 102 -2.34 5.95 -12.28
N VAL A 103 -1.79 6.71 -13.23
CA VAL A 103 -0.78 7.76 -12.95
C VAL A 103 -1.34 8.77 -11.94
N ARG A 104 -2.50 9.36 -12.24
CA ARG A 104 -3.17 10.34 -11.35
C ARG A 104 -3.50 9.77 -9.98
N ARG A 105 -3.85 8.48 -9.90
CA ARG A 105 -4.13 7.83 -8.62
C ARG A 105 -2.89 7.78 -7.73
N LEU A 106 -1.72 7.49 -8.30
CA LEU A 106 -0.46 7.41 -7.58
C LEU A 106 0.08 8.80 -7.23
N GLU A 107 0.01 9.75 -8.17
CA GLU A 107 0.34 11.16 -7.92
C GLU A 107 -0.54 11.77 -6.82
N GLY A 108 -1.84 11.41 -6.78
CA GLY A 108 -2.75 11.80 -5.71
C GLY A 108 -2.39 11.24 -4.33
N GLU A 109 -1.58 10.18 -4.26
CA GLU A 109 -0.97 9.70 -3.02
C GLU A 109 0.35 10.44 -2.69
N GLY A 110 0.81 11.34 -3.55
CA GLY A 110 2.05 12.11 -3.39
C GLY A 110 3.29 11.45 -3.98
N ALA A 111 3.13 10.43 -4.83
CA ALA A 111 4.24 9.77 -5.50
C ALA A 111 4.74 10.56 -6.71
N GLU A 112 6.04 10.54 -6.94
CA GLU A 112 6.62 10.85 -8.26
C GLU A 112 6.40 9.64 -9.18
N VAL A 113 5.77 9.84 -10.33
CA VAL A 113 5.55 8.76 -11.30
C VAL A 113 6.54 8.89 -12.45
N GLN A 114 7.29 7.83 -12.71
CA GLN A 114 8.20 7.73 -13.85
C GLN A 114 7.66 6.71 -14.85
N LEU A 115 7.35 7.19 -16.06
CA LEU A 115 6.92 6.36 -17.18
C LEU A 115 8.14 5.94 -17.98
N THR A 116 8.47 4.66 -17.96
CA THR A 116 9.61 4.11 -18.72
C THR A 116 9.39 2.64 -19.06
N GLY A 117 9.86 2.24 -20.24
CA GLY A 117 9.74 0.88 -20.72
C GLY A 117 8.36 0.58 -21.32
N LYS A 118 8.34 -0.42 -22.20
CA LYS A 118 7.11 -0.83 -22.91
C LYS A 118 6.27 -1.83 -22.11
N VAL A 119 6.92 -2.58 -21.21
CA VAL A 119 6.35 -3.62 -20.35
C VAL A 119 7.09 -3.63 -19.01
N TRP A 120 6.56 -4.35 -18.01
CA TRP A 120 7.14 -4.54 -16.67
C TRP A 120 8.43 -5.34 -16.68
#